data_AF-A0A8J6MDW1-F1
#
_entry.id   AF-A0A8J6MDW1-F1
#
_cell.length_a   1.000
_cell.length_b   1.000
_cell.length_c   1.000
_cell.angle_alpha   90.00
_cell.angle_beta   90.00
_cell.angle_gamma   90.00
#
_symmetry.space_group_name_H-M   'P 1'
#
loop_
_entity.id
_entity.type
_entity.pdbx_description
1 polymer ?
#
loop_
_entity_poly.entity_id
_entity_poly.type
_entity_poly.pdbx_seq_one_letter_code
_entity_poly.pdbx_strand_id
1 'polypeptide(L)' 'MFRRPVLLIIVLLVCAAVLGVLGLAAFPPSVPPAPVERLLPNDRFQVR' A
#
# COMPACT_ATOMS: atom_id res chain seq x y z
N MET A 1 31.83 -11.62 -18.79
CA MET A 1 31.55 -10.37 -19.54
C MET A 1 30.09 -10.38 -19.99
N PHE A 2 29.24 -9.54 -19.40
CA PHE A 2 27.83 -9.43 -19.78
C PHE A 2 27.74 -8.94 -21.22
N ARG A 3 27.43 -9.85 -22.16
CA ARG A 3 27.39 -9.56 -23.60
C ARG A 3 26.25 -8.63 -23.99
N ARG A 4 25.32 -8.33 -23.06
CA ARG A 4 24.12 -7.52 -23.29
C ARG A 4 23.87 -6.64 -22.06
N PRO A 5 24.60 -5.52 -21.91
CA PRO A 5 24.47 -4.63 -20.75
C PRO A 5 23.06 -4.07 -20.60
N VAL A 6 22.36 -3.82 -21.71
CA VAL A 6 20.96 -3.36 -21.72
C VAL A 6 20.03 -4.37 -21.05
N LEU A 7 20.21 -5.67 -21.32
CA LEU A 7 19.40 -6.73 -20.70
C LEU A 7 19.63 -6.77 -19.18
N LEU A 8 20.86 -6.55 -18.73
CA LEU A 8 21.18 -6.50 -17.30
C LEU A 8 20.47 -5.31 -16.63
N ILE A 9 20.43 -4.15 -17.27
CA ILE A 9 19.72 -2.97 -16.75
C ILE A 9 18.22 -3.26 -16.63
N ILE A 10 17.61 -3.87 -17.66
CA ILE A 10 16.19 -4.23 -17.63
C ILE A 10 15.90 -5.20 -16.48
N VAL A 11 16.72 -6.23 -16.32
CA VAL A 11 16.57 -7.20 -15.23
C VAL A 11 16.68 -6.51 -13.87
N LEU A 12 17.65 -5.60 -13.68
CA LEU A 12 17.78 -4.85 -12.44
C LEU A 12 16.54 -3.99 -12.15
N LEU A 13 15.99 -3.31 -13.15
CA LEU A 13 14.77 -2.52 -13.00
C LEU A 13 13.57 -3.40 -12.59
N VAL A 14 13.42 -4.56 -13.22
CA VAL A 14 12.35 -5.52 -12.88
C VAL A 14 12.53 -6.03 -11.44
N CYS A 15 13.74 -6.42 -11.05
CA CYS A 15 14.02 -6.85 -9.67
C CYS A 15 13.73 -5.74 -8.66
N ALA A 16 14.13 -4.50 -8.95
CA ALA A 16 13.85 -3.35 -8.09
C ALA A 16 12.33 -3.10 -7.93
N ALA A 17 11.57 -3.20 -9.02
CA ALA A 17 10.12 -3.06 -8.99
C ALA A 17 9.46 -4.17 -8.14
N VAL A 18 9.86 -5.43 -8.34
CA VAL A 18 9.34 -6.57 -7.56
C VAL A 18 9.64 -6.40 -6.08
N LEU A 19 10.87 -6.05 -5.71
CA LEU A 19 11.25 -5.81 -4.32
C LEU A 19 10.47 -4.64 -3.71
N GLY A 20 10.24 -3.56 -4.46
CA GLY A 20 9.41 -2.43 -4.01
C GLY A 20 7.97 -2.84 -3.72
N VAL A 21 7.34 -3.61 -4.62
CA VAL A 21 5.97 -4.11 -4.43
C VAL A 21 5.89 -5.05 -3.23
N LEU A 22 6.84 -5.99 -3.11
CA LEU A 22 6.90 -6.90 -1.96
C LEU A 22 7.12 -6.15 -0.64
N GLY A 23 7.94 -5.10 -0.63
CA GLY A 23 8.15 -4.26 0.55
C GLY A 23 6.86 -3.55 0.98
N LEU A 24 6.11 -2.95 0.04
CA LEU A 24 4.84 -2.28 0.35
C LEU A 24 3.76 -3.27 0.81
N ALA A 25 3.72 -4.48 0.25
CA ALA A 25 2.77 -5.51 0.66
C ALA A 25 3.10 -6.11 2.03
N ALA A 26 4.38 -6.35 2.31
CA ALA A 26 4.83 -6.90 3.59
C ALA A 26 4.74 -5.87 4.72
N PHE A 27 4.96 -4.59 4.41
CA PHE A 27 4.94 -3.48 5.35
C PHE A 27 3.98 -2.40 4.85
N PRO A 28 2.66 -2.59 5.04
CA PRO A 28 1.70 -1.56 4.66
C PRO A 28 2.02 -0.27 5.41
N PRO A 29 1.94 0.90 4.74
CA PRO A 29 2.19 2.18 5.39
C PRO A 29 1.19 2.39 6.53
N SER A 30 1.66 2.90 7.66
CA SER A 30 0.79 3.25 8.78
C SER A 30 -0.07 4.45 8.39
N VAL A 31 -1.36 4.22 8.17
CA VAL A 31 -2.35 5.29 7.98
C VAL A 31 -2.96 5.60 9.34
N PRO A 32 -2.93 6.86 9.81
CA PRO A 32 -3.62 7.22 11.05
C PRO A 32 -5.12 6.94 10.87
N PRO A 33 -5.77 6.28 11.84
CA PRO A 33 -7.18 5.96 11.75
C PRO A 33 -7.99 7.26 11.62
N ALA A 34 -8.76 7.37 10.54
CA ALA A 34 -9.68 8.48 10.36
C ALA A 34 -10.85 8.33 11.34
N PRO A 35 -11.30 9.40 12.01
CA PRO A 35 -12.50 9.36 12.82
C PRO A 35 -13.70 9.12 11.89
N VAL A 36 -14.26 7.92 11.97
CA VAL A 36 -15.54 7.62 11.32
C VAL A 36 -16.62 8.19 12.21
N GLU A 37 -17.39 9.14 11.69
CA GLU A 37 -18.65 9.57 12.31
C GLU A 37 -19.61 8.37 12.33
N ARG A 38 -19.52 7.58 13.40
CA ARG A 38 -20.48 6.52 13.68
C ARG A 38 -21.72 7.21 14.20
N LEU A 39 -22.71 7.45 13.33
CA LEU A 39 -24.07 7.74 13.78
C LEU A 39 -24.51 6.57 14.66
N LEU A 40 -24.59 6.76 15.97
CA LEU A 40 -25.09 5.70 16.84
C LEU A 40 -26.56 5.48 16.45
N PRO A 41 -27.02 4.22 16.29
CA PRO A 41 -28.43 3.95 16.01
C PRO A 41 -29.38 4.61 17.03
N ASN A 42 -28.89 4.88 18.24
CA ASN A 42 -29.62 5.52 19.32
C ASN A 42 -29.92 7.02 19.08
N ASP A 43 -29.18 7.70 18.18
CA ASP A 43 -29.45 9.10 17.83
C ASP A 43 -30.74 9.27 17.03
N ARG A 44 -31.23 8.20 16.40
CA ARG A 44 -32.50 8.20 15.66
C ARG A 44 -33.74 8.03 16.54
N PHE A 45 -33.58 7.62 17.80
CA PHE A 45 -34.69 7.29 18.70
C PHE A 45 -34.84 8.25 19.89
N GLN A 46 -34.19 9.42 19.86
CA GLN A 46 -34.48 10.49 20.82
C GLN A 46 -35.85 11.11 20.53
N VAL A 47 -36.92 10.40 20.92
CA VAL A 47 -38.28 10.92 21.01
C VAL A 47 -38.30 11.84 22.24
N ARG A 48 -38.45 13.15 22.02
CA ARG A 48 -38.78 14.11 23.08
C ARG A 48 -40.28 14.17 23.28
#